data_AF-A0A6A5T2P1-F1
#
_entry.id   AF-A0A6A5T2P1-F1
#
_cell.length_a   1.000
_cell.length_b   1.000
_cell.length_c   1.000
_cell.angle_alpha   90.00
_cell.angle_beta   90.00
_cell.angle_gamma   90.00
#
_symmetry.space_group_name_H-M   'P 1'
#
loop_
_entity.id
_entity.type
_entity.pdbx_description
1 polymer ?
#
loop_
_entity_poly.entity_id
_entity_poly.type
_entity_poly.pdbx_seq_one_letter_code
_entity_poly.pdbx_strand_id
1 'polypeptide(L)'
;MSSQNTSNTSSSGTGTGSGSSNTGSGGYTTTSSGTNEQGNHYCSRDYGAGAPNSNSYHYSNTDGSYYYSNPSGSTYYNDGKGGARYSSGK
;
A
#
# COMPACT_ATOMS: atom_id res chain seq x y z
N MET A 1 -19.50 -20.64 -29.85
CA MET A 1 -19.75 -19.78 -28.67
C MET A 1 -18.92 -20.35 -27.53
N SER A 2 -17.68 -19.89 -27.37
CA SER A 2 -16.71 -20.47 -26.42
C SER A 2 -16.58 -19.52 -25.23
N SER A 3 -16.91 -20.04 -24.06
CA SER A 3 -16.86 -19.35 -22.77
C SER A 3 -15.41 -19.06 -22.37
N GLN A 4 -15.09 -17.79 -22.12
CA GLN A 4 -13.87 -17.41 -21.40
C GLN A 4 -14.28 -16.91 -20.01
N ASN A 5 -14.34 -17.86 -19.08
CA ASN A 5 -14.22 -17.62 -17.66
C ASN A 5 -12.74 -17.80 -17.34
N THR A 6 -12.02 -16.73 -16.96
CA THR A 6 -10.65 -16.89 -16.47
C THR A 6 -10.27 -15.78 -15.50
N SER A 7 -9.93 -16.24 -14.29
CA SER A 7 -9.08 -15.57 -13.31
C SER A 7 -9.72 -14.53 -12.39
N ASN A 8 -10.55 -15.05 -11.49
CA ASN A 8 -10.73 -14.51 -10.15
C ASN A 8 -9.37 -14.59 -9.41
N THR A 9 -8.57 -13.52 -9.41
CA THR A 9 -7.31 -13.49 -8.66
C THR A 9 -7.59 -13.20 -7.20
N SER A 10 -8.05 -14.22 -6.47
CA SER A 10 -7.99 -14.25 -5.01
C SER A 10 -6.53 -14.48 -4.61
N SER A 11 -5.79 -13.40 -4.31
CA SER A 11 -4.46 -13.54 -3.72
C SER A 11 -4.60 -13.62 -2.20
N SER A 12 -4.72 -14.85 -1.72
CA SER A 12 -4.43 -15.21 -0.33
C SER A 12 -3.29 -16.21 -0.36
N GLY A 13 -2.14 -15.89 0.24
CA GLY A 13 -1.07 -16.87 0.39
C GLY A 13 0.31 -16.25 0.60
N THR A 14 0.72 -16.22 1.85
CA THR A 14 2.09 -16.03 2.35
C THR A 14 3.16 -16.72 1.49
N GLY A 15 4.14 -15.94 1.04
CA GLY A 15 5.36 -16.44 0.40
C GLY A 15 6.56 -15.64 0.87
N THR A 16 7.26 -16.16 1.87
CA THR A 16 8.62 -15.75 2.21
C THR A 16 9.50 -16.01 0.98
N GLY A 17 9.80 -14.96 0.23
CA GLY A 17 10.68 -15.03 -0.93
C GLY A 17 11.49 -13.75 -0.99
N SER A 18 12.80 -13.88 -0.83
CA SER A 18 13.79 -12.86 -1.16
C SER A 18 13.64 -12.47 -2.63
N GLY A 19 12.71 -11.57 -2.90
CA GLY A 19 12.43 -11.02 -4.21
C GLY A 19 12.89 -9.58 -4.20
N SER A 20 14.05 -9.34 -4.80
CA SER A 20 14.46 -8.03 -5.30
C SER A 20 13.28 -7.39 -6.02
N SER A 21 12.52 -6.59 -5.28
CA SER A 21 11.28 -5.99 -5.75
C SER A 21 11.69 -4.69 -6.43
N ASN A 22 12.12 -4.82 -7.67
CA ASN A 22 12.23 -3.72 -8.60
C ASN A 22 10.80 -3.27 -8.92
N THR A 23 10.21 -2.44 -8.06
CA THR A 23 8.87 -1.86 -8.27
C THR A 23 9.03 -0.42 -8.75
N GLY A 24 8.56 -0.22 -9.98
CA GLY A 24 8.85 0.94 -10.79
C GLY A 24 8.35 2.29 -10.26
N SER A 25 9.07 3.32 -10.68
CA SER A 25 8.54 4.64 -11.05
C SER A 25 8.04 5.58 -9.95
N GLY A 26 8.54 5.47 -8.73
CA GLY A 26 8.43 6.54 -7.73
C GLY A 26 9.68 6.54 -6.88
N GLY A 27 10.40 7.66 -6.81
CA GLY A 27 11.71 7.77 -6.14
C GLY A 27 11.67 7.61 -4.63
N TYR A 28 11.26 6.45 -4.14
CA TYR A 28 11.23 6.08 -2.73
C TYR A 28 11.89 4.73 -2.50
N THR A 29 12.45 4.58 -1.30
CA THR A 29 12.96 3.33 -0.76
C THR A 29 11.94 2.76 0.21
N THR A 30 11.51 1.51 0.02
CA THR A 30 10.73 0.80 1.04
C THR A 30 11.65 0.46 2.22
N THR A 31 11.43 1.09 3.37
CA THR A 31 12.29 0.91 4.56
C THR A 31 11.84 -0.26 5.43
N SER A 32 10.55 -0.56 5.43
CA SER A 32 9.97 -1.66 6.18
C SER A 32 8.64 -2.08 5.56
N SER A 33 8.33 -3.36 5.60
CA SER A 33 7.01 -3.85 5.25
C SER A 33 6.71 -5.15 5.99
N GLY A 34 5.43 -5.43 6.19
CA GLY A 34 5.01 -6.67 6.82
C GLY A 34 3.51 -6.89 6.68
N THR A 35 3.08 -8.05 7.17
CA THR A 35 1.67 -8.43 7.26
C THR A 35 1.42 -8.92 8.68
N ASN A 36 0.36 -8.44 9.33
CA ASN A 36 -0.01 -8.92 10.66
C ASN A 36 -0.84 -10.21 10.58
N GLU A 37 -1.11 -10.85 11.71
CA GLU A 37 -1.88 -12.11 11.78
C GLU A 37 -3.32 -11.99 11.24
N GLN A 38 -3.85 -10.77 11.14
CA GLN A 38 -5.18 -10.47 10.60
C GLN A 38 -5.15 -10.29 9.07
N GLY A 39 -3.97 -10.39 8.45
CA GLY A 39 -3.76 -10.20 7.02
C GLY A 39 -3.61 -8.74 6.58
N ASN A 40 -3.55 -7.78 7.51
CA ASN A 40 -3.35 -6.38 7.17
C ASN A 40 -1.88 -6.15 6.79
N HIS A 41 -1.66 -5.50 5.66
CA HIS A 41 -0.34 -5.21 5.13
C HIS A 41 0.06 -3.76 5.40
N TYR A 42 1.31 -3.57 5.84
CA TYR A 42 1.91 -2.27 6.03
C TYR A 42 3.22 -2.15 5.28
N CYS A 43 3.51 -0.96 4.74
CA CYS A 43 4.71 -0.67 3.99
C CYS A 43 5.15 0.78 4.26
N SER A 44 6.25 0.95 4.97
CA SER A 44 6.92 2.22 5.21
C SER A 44 7.82 2.56 4.03
N ARG A 45 7.81 3.84 3.64
CA ARG A 45 8.49 4.38 2.46
C ARG A 45 9.26 5.62 2.84
N ASP A 46 10.49 5.72 2.36
CA ASP A 46 11.35 6.87 2.51
C ASP A 46 11.60 7.50 1.13
N TYR A 47 11.16 8.74 0.96
CA TYR A 47 11.34 9.53 -0.25
C TYR A 47 12.61 10.41 -0.19
N GLY A 48 13.43 10.24 0.86
CA GLY A 48 14.65 10.97 1.11
C GLY A 48 14.47 12.24 1.94
N ALA A 49 15.60 12.86 2.29
CA ALA A 49 15.66 14.05 3.17
C ALA A 49 14.92 15.29 2.63
N GLY A 50 14.57 15.33 1.33
CA GLY A 50 13.80 16.41 0.72
C GLY A 50 12.28 16.26 0.84
N ALA A 51 11.78 15.13 1.35
CA ALA A 51 10.37 14.93 1.55
C ALA A 51 9.90 15.64 2.83
N PRO A 52 8.86 16.49 2.77
CA PRO A 52 8.32 17.14 3.97
C PRO A 52 7.75 16.14 4.99
N ASN A 53 7.42 14.92 4.54
CA ASN A 53 7.04 13.82 5.40
C ASN A 53 7.97 12.61 5.23
N SER A 54 8.90 12.46 6.17
CA SER A 54 9.81 11.30 6.26
C SER A 54 9.12 10.01 6.70
N ASN A 55 7.87 10.09 7.18
CA ASN A 55 7.09 8.93 7.63
C ASN A 55 5.97 8.62 6.63
N SER A 56 6.36 8.48 5.36
CA SER A 56 5.42 8.03 4.33
C SER A 56 5.17 6.54 4.48
N TYR A 57 3.92 6.11 4.36
CA TYR A 57 3.57 4.70 4.48
C TYR A 57 2.26 4.39 3.78
N HIS A 58 2.08 3.11 3.49
CA HIS A 58 0.85 2.52 3.01
C HIS A 58 0.41 1.45 4.00
N TYR A 59 -0.86 1.49 4.38
CA TYR A 59 -1.48 0.50 5.25
C TYR A 59 -2.77 0.03 4.58
N SER A 60 -2.96 -1.27 4.50
CA SER A 60 -4.08 -1.89 3.78
C SER A 60 -4.65 -2.99 4.65
N ASN A 61 -5.96 -2.92 4.88
CA ASN A 61 -6.69 -3.86 5.70
C ASN A 61 -7.36 -4.93 4.83
N THR A 62 -7.64 -6.07 5.45
CA THR A 62 -8.37 -7.16 4.79
C THR A 62 -9.83 -6.83 4.48
N ASP A 63 -10.41 -5.86 5.19
CA ASP A 63 -11.76 -5.34 4.91
C ASP A 63 -11.82 -4.41 3.67
N GLY A 64 -10.69 -4.24 2.97
CA GLY A 64 -10.58 -3.39 1.77
C GLY A 64 -10.33 -1.92 2.08
N SER A 65 -10.38 -1.50 3.35
CA SER A 65 -9.98 -0.15 3.75
C SER A 65 -8.46 0.02 3.64
N TYR A 66 -8.01 1.21 3.30
CA TYR A 66 -6.58 1.48 3.19
C TYR A 66 -6.25 2.93 3.52
N TYR A 67 -4.98 3.17 3.83
CA TYR A 67 -4.46 4.43 4.26
C TYR A 67 -3.10 4.72 3.59
N TYR A 68 -2.96 5.93 3.09
CA TYR A 68 -1.71 6.46 2.56
C TYR A 68 -1.28 7.69 3.36
N SER A 69 -0.03 7.67 3.80
CA SER A 69 0.73 8.84 4.23
C SER A 69 1.71 9.18 3.12
N ASN A 70 1.51 10.33 2.47
CA ASN A 70 2.29 10.73 1.30
C ASN A 70 3.49 11.61 1.70
N PRO A 71 4.54 11.67 0.86
CA PRO A 71 5.72 12.48 1.14
C PRO A 71 5.42 13.98 1.22
N SER A 72 4.36 14.44 0.54
CA SER A 72 3.83 15.80 0.63
C SER A 72 3.18 16.14 1.99
N GLY A 73 3.13 15.18 2.92
CA GLY A 73 2.41 15.30 4.18
C GLY A 73 0.89 15.10 4.06
N SER A 74 0.35 14.99 2.84
CA SER A 74 -1.07 14.69 2.67
C SER A 74 -1.38 13.25 3.01
N THR A 75 -2.56 13.01 3.57
CA THR A 75 -3.03 11.66 3.89
C THR A 75 -4.29 11.34 3.12
N TYR A 76 -4.47 10.07 2.81
CA TYR A 76 -5.66 9.57 2.15
C TYR A 76 -6.11 8.30 2.84
N TYR A 77 -7.37 8.29 3.26
CA TYR A 77 -8.01 7.15 3.90
C TYR A 77 -9.20 6.71 3.06
N ASN A 78 -9.31 5.42 2.76
CA ASN A 78 -10.47 4.81 2.16
C ASN A 78 -11.06 3.80 3.15
N ASP A 79 -12.37 3.79 3.31
CA ASP A 79 -13.07 2.93 4.26
C ASP A 79 -13.46 1.54 3.71
N GLY A 80 -13.09 1.23 2.45
CA GLY A 80 -13.45 -0.02 1.77
C GLY A 80 -14.93 -0.12 1.39
N LYS A 81 -15.74 0.90 1.67
CA LYS A 81 -17.21 0.91 1.52
C LYS A 81 -17.68 2.00 0.55
N GLY A 82 -16.75 2.62 -0.17
CA GLY A 82 -17.00 3.70 -1.13
C GLY A 82 -16.81 5.11 -0.55
N GLY A 83 -16.45 5.23 0.73
CA GLY A 83 -16.06 6.49 1.36
C GLY A 83 -14.55 6.69 1.35
N ALA A 84 -14.13 7.91 1.07
CA ALA A 84 -12.73 8.31 1.20
C ALA A 84 -12.60 9.68 1.84
N ARG A 85 -11.51 9.88 2.59
CA ARG A 85 -11.14 11.13 3.24
C ARG A 85 -9.73 11.50 2.81
N TYR A 86 -9.60 12.69 2.26
CA TYR A 86 -8.31 13.29 1.93
C TYR A 86 -8.02 14.40 2.95
N SER A 87 -6.81 14.40 3.49
CA SER A 87 -6.28 15.52 4.27
C SER A 87 -5.11 16.12 3.51
N SER A 88 -5.21 17.41 3.18
CA SER A 88 -4.06 18.15 2.67
C SER A 88 -2.95 18.17 3.73
N GLY A 89 -1.72 17.99 3.29
CA GLY A 89 -0.53 18.13 4.14
C GLY A 89 -0.36 19.57 4.63
N LYS A 90 0.56 19.77 5.58
CA LYS A 90 0.90 21.06 6.15
C LYS A 90 1.87 21.84 5.27
#